data_AF-A0A3N6HF01-F1
#
_entry.id   AF-A0A3N6HF01-F1
#
_cell.length_a   1.000
_cell.length_b   1.000
_cell.length_c   1.000
_cell.angle_alpha   90.00
_cell.angle_beta   90.00
_cell.angle_gamma   90.00
#
_symmetry.space_group_name_H-M   'P 1'
#
loop_
_entity.id
_entity.type
_entity.pdbx_description
1 polymer ?
#
loop_
_entity_poly.entity_id
_entity_poly.type
_entity_poly.pdbx_seq_one_letter_code
_entity_poly.pdbx_strand_id
1 'polypeptide(L)' 'MGRSRRALEWHFDPATARQLDALIEGLSIHRALETEPHDRALTTEAVARITGPAGPGGS' A
#
# COMPACT_ATOMS: atom_id res chain seq x y z
N MET A 1 2.28 8.47 11.31
CA MET A 1 2.72 7.11 10.91
C MET A 1 2.05 5.99 11.72
N GLY A 2 2.11 5.93 13.07
CA GLY A 2 1.53 4.79 13.81
C GLY A 2 0.00 4.67 13.92
N ARG A 3 -0.78 5.67 13.48
CA ARG A 3 -2.26 5.62 13.52
C ARG A 3 -2.86 4.92 12.29
N SER A 4 -2.26 5.13 11.12
CA SER A 4 -2.61 4.45 9.85
C SER A 4 -2.41 2.94 10.00
N ARG A 5 -1.21 2.52 10.41
CA ARG A 5 -0.87 1.11 10.62
C ARG A 5 -1.80 0.36 11.56
N ARG A 6 -2.16 0.94 12.72
CA ARG A 6 -3.07 0.30 13.68
C ARG A 6 -4.47 0.06 13.12
N ALA A 7 -4.94 0.91 12.21
CA ALA A 7 -6.21 0.69 11.54
C ALA A 7 -6.09 -0.41 10.46
N LEU A 8 -4.96 -0.49 9.76
CA LEU A 8 -4.69 -1.54 8.78
C LEU A 8 -4.57 -2.93 9.43
N GLU A 9 -4.01 -3.01 10.64
CA GLU A 9 -3.89 -4.24 11.43
C GLU A 9 -5.25 -4.87 11.82
N TRP A 10 -6.38 -4.15 11.67
CA TRP A 10 -7.72 -4.75 11.81
C TRP A 10 -8.12 -5.63 10.62
N HIS A 11 -7.42 -5.52 9.50
CA HIS A 11 -7.75 -6.19 8.24
C HIS A 11 -6.62 -7.08 7.73
N PHE A 12 -5.38 -6.77 8.09
CA PHE A 12 -4.18 -7.42 7.58
C PHE A 12 -3.24 -7.84 8.71
N ASP A 13 -2.41 -8.86 8.46
CA ASP A 13 -1.34 -9.21 9.39
C ASP A 13 -0.33 -8.06 9.53
N PRO A 14 0.46 -8.01 10.61
CA PRO A 14 1.36 -6.89 10.89
C PRO A 14 2.39 -6.61 9.77
N ALA A 15 2.84 -7.64 9.04
CA ALA A 15 3.82 -7.46 7.98
C ALA A 15 3.16 -6.82 6.75
N THR A 16 1.97 -7.26 6.37
CA THR A 16 1.18 -6.66 5.28
C THR A 16 0.72 -5.24 5.63
N ALA A 17 0.26 -5.01 6.87
CA ALA A 17 -0.13 -3.69 7.35
C ALA A 17 1.03 -2.68 7.29
N ARG A 18 2.26 -3.11 7.65
CA ARG A 18 3.47 -2.28 7.51
C ARG A 18 3.78 -1.93 6.06
N GLN A 19 3.63 -2.90 5.15
CA GLN A 19 3.88 -2.68 3.72
C GLN A 19 2.85 -1.73 3.09
N LEU A 20 1.56 -1.89 3.44
CA LEU A 20 0.49 -0.99 3.02
C LEU A 20 0.69 0.45 3.54
N ASP A 21 1.08 0.61 4.80
CA ASP A 21 1.40 1.91 5.40
C ASP A 21 2.50 2.62 4.61
N ALA A 22 3.57 1.90 4.24
CA ALA A 22 4.64 2.45 3.40
C ALA A 22 4.19 2.79 1.97
N LEU A 23 3.33 1.97 1.36
CA LEU A 23 2.75 2.25 0.04
C LEU A 23 1.91 3.53 0.05
N ILE A 24 1.06 3.72 1.08
CA ILE A 24 0.22 4.91 1.24
C ILE A 24 1.08 6.17 1.37
N GLU A 25 2.14 6.12 2.18
CA GLU A 25 3.08 7.24 2.32
C GLU A 25 3.80 7.55 1.00
N GLY A 26 4.30 6.52 0.30
CA GLY A 26 4.95 6.68 -1.00
C GLY A 26 4.03 7.32 -2.06
N LEU A 27 2.82 6.80 -2.21
CA LEU A 27 1.82 7.35 -3.14
C LEU A 27 1.44 8.78 -2.78
N SER A 28 1.34 9.12 -1.48
CA SER A 28 1.02 10.47 -1.04
C SER A 28 2.13 11.47 -1.37
N ILE A 29 3.40 11.07 -1.21
CA ILE A 29 4.56 11.88 -1.60
C ILE A 29 4.58 12.08 -3.12
N HIS A 30 4.44 11.01 -3.91
CA HIS A 30 4.40 11.12 -5.37
C HIS A 30 3.29 12.05 -5.84
N ARG A 31 2.08 11.94 -5.27
CA ARG A 31 0.96 12.85 -5.56
C ARG A 31 1.24 14.31 -5.22
N ALA A 32 2.01 14.58 -4.16
CA ALA A 32 2.38 15.94 -3.78
C ALA A 32 3.42 16.56 -4.74
N LEU A 33 4.18 15.72 -5.44
CA LEU A 33 5.27 16.14 -6.33
C LEU A 33 4.88 16.12 -7.81
N GLU A 34 3.77 15.50 -8.18
CA GLU A 34 3.33 15.39 -9.56
C GLU A 34 2.53 16.58 -10.06
N THR A 35 2.68 16.85 -11.35
CA THR A 35 1.94 17.89 -12.08
C THR A 35 0.67 17.36 -12.75
N GLU A 36 0.50 16.04 -12.85
CA GLU A 36 -0.66 15.36 -13.43
C GLU A 36 -1.30 14.40 -12.42
N PRO A 37 -2.63 14.18 -12.46
CA PRO A 37 -3.29 13.27 -11.53
C PRO A 37 -2.96 11.79 -11.84
N HIS A 38 -2.51 11.04 -10.83
CA HIS A 38 -2.40 9.58 -10.92
C HIS A 38 -3.72 8.90 -11.30
N ASP A 39 -3.63 7.88 -12.15
CA ASP A 39 -4.74 6.97 -12.43
C ASP A 39 -5.09 6.14 -11.18
N ARG A 40 -6.37 6.18 -10.78
CA ARG A 40 -6.93 5.36 -9.69
C ARG A 40 -6.72 3.87 -9.94
N ALA A 41 -6.65 3.44 -11.20
CA ALA A 41 -6.38 2.06 -11.57
C ALA A 41 -5.01 1.60 -11.04
N LEU A 42 -3.96 2.42 -11.19
CA LEU A 42 -2.61 2.11 -10.71
C LEU A 42 -2.58 1.92 -9.18
N THR A 43 -3.26 2.79 -8.45
CA THR A 43 -3.36 2.69 -6.98
C THR A 43 -4.06 1.39 -6.57
N THR A 44 -5.16 1.06 -7.25
CA THR A 44 -5.94 -0.15 -6.96
C THR A 44 -5.11 -1.41 -7.25
N GLU A 45 -4.37 -1.43 -8.34
CA GLU A 45 -3.51 -2.55 -8.72
C GLU A 45 -2.37 -2.76 -7.71
N ALA A 46 -1.72 -1.68 -7.26
CA ALA A 46 -0.67 -1.76 -6.25
C ALA A 46 -1.17 -2.36 -4.93
N VAL A 47 -2.36 -1.93 -4.47
CA VAL A 47 -3.01 -2.49 -3.28
C VAL A 47 -3.38 -3.97 -3.49
N ALA A 48 -3.91 -4.34 -4.66
CA ALA A 48 -4.22 -5.74 -4.95
C ALA A 48 -2.96 -6.62 -4.95
N ARG A 49 -1.85 -6.15 -5.52
CA ARG A 49 -0.58 -6.90 -5.54
C ARG A 49 0.02 -7.10 -4.14
N ILE A 50 -0.08 -6.10 -3.26
CA ILE A 50 0.51 -6.16 -1.92
C ILE A 50 -0.34 -6.93 -0.90
N THR A 51 -1.65 -7.05 -1.15
CA THR A 51 -2.61 -7.76 -0.28
C THR A 51 -3.02 -9.12 -0.83
N GLY A 52 -2.66 -9.42 -2.08
CA GLY A 52 -2.89 -10.71 -2.70
C GLY A 52 -2.03 -11.81 -2.06
N PRO A 53 -2.37 -13.08 -2.32
CA PRO A 53 -1.55 -14.20 -1.86
C PRO A 53 -0.12 -14.02 -2.36
N ALA A 54 0.86 -14.29 -1.48
CA ALA A 54 2.26 -14.34 -1.90
C ALA A 54 2.34 -15.27 -3.11
N GLY A 55 2.74 -14.72 -4.27
CA GLY A 55 2.98 -15.54 -5.46
C GLY A 55 3.94 -16.67 -5.12
N PRO A 56 3.95 -17.78 -5.87
CA PRO A 56 4.70 -19.00 -5.55
C PRO A 56 6.25 -18.88 -5.57
N GLY A 57 6.83 -17.71 -5.28
CA GLY A 57 8.25 -17.40 -5.42
C GLY A 57 8.97 -16.95 -4.15
N GLY A 58 8.54 -17.37 -2.96
CA GLY A 58 9.25 -17.08 -1.71
C GLY A 58 9.38 -18.31 -0.82
N SER A 59 10.38 -19.15 -1.09
CA SER A 59 10.93 -20.15 -0.14
C SER A 59 12.30 -19.70 0.30
#